data_AF-A0A9W9YF76-F1
#
_entry.id   AF-A0A9W9YF76-F1
#
_cell.length_a   1.000
_cell.length_b   1.000
_cell.length_c   1.000
_cell.angle_alpha   90.00
_cell.angle_beta   90.00
_cell.angle_gamma   90.00
#
_symmetry.space_group_name_H-M   'P 1'
#
loop_
_entity.id
_entity.type
_entity.pdbx_description
1 polymer ?
#
loop_
_entity_poly.entity_id
_entity_poly.type
_entity_poly.pdbx_seq_one_letter_code
_entity_poly.pdbx_strand_id
1 'polypeptide(L)'
;MKYLHKNGYFGFTGVEILINNRGKFLIDVNLKTSDSTYLLLLAPHVAAFLDFPVSIVVDILPTSIAQLLEEIDKLNCEEEGRVVVLSGDEWCGDKPMKACVVVYAKDAQTAFLLHGRLLNSCGTMICNGVCDENKNTNGTVLLNKT
;
A
#
# COMPACT_ATOMS: atom_id res chain seq x y z
N MET A 1 8.42 -25.65 -1.37
CA MET A 1 9.37 -25.35 -2.47
C MET A 1 10.03 -26.56 -3.10
N LYS A 2 10.74 -27.44 -2.36
CA LYS A 2 11.40 -28.64 -2.96
C LYS A 2 10.46 -29.48 -3.83
N TYR A 3 9.20 -29.66 -3.41
CA TYR A 3 8.19 -30.37 -4.19
C TYR A 3 7.90 -29.70 -5.55
N LEU A 4 7.65 -28.39 -5.57
CA LEU A 4 7.37 -27.65 -6.81
C LEU A 4 8.55 -27.75 -7.79
N HIS A 5 9.76 -27.51 -7.29
CA HIS A 5 10.96 -27.58 -8.12
C HIS A 5 11.20 -28.99 -8.68
N LYS A 6 11.01 -30.03 -7.87
CA LYS A 6 11.11 -31.44 -8.31
C LYS A 6 10.12 -31.77 -9.44
N ASN A 7 8.97 -31.09 -9.48
CA ASN A 7 7.94 -31.28 -10.50
C ASN A 7 8.06 -30.27 -11.66
N GLY A 8 9.24 -29.68 -11.87
CA GLY A 8 9.53 -28.84 -13.04
C GLY A 8 9.03 -27.40 -12.94
N TYR A 9 8.51 -26.97 -11.78
CA TYR A 9 8.15 -25.57 -11.60
C TYR A 9 9.41 -24.68 -11.50
N PHE A 10 9.46 -23.67 -12.37
CA PHE A 10 10.51 -22.65 -12.39
C PHE A 10 9.85 -21.27 -12.53
N GLY A 11 9.90 -20.46 -11.48
CA GLY A 11 9.24 -19.15 -11.42
C GLY A 11 8.97 -18.67 -9.99
N PHE A 12 8.22 -17.57 -9.89
CA PHE A 12 7.79 -16.99 -8.61
C PHE A 12 6.45 -17.55 -8.17
N THR A 13 6.35 -17.96 -6.91
CA THR A 13 5.11 -18.42 -6.30
C THR A 13 4.82 -17.68 -5.01
N GLY A 14 3.58 -17.22 -4.86
CA GLY A 14 3.04 -16.74 -3.59
C GLY A 14 2.61 -17.91 -2.71
N VAL A 15 2.89 -17.80 -1.41
CA VAL A 15 2.53 -18.82 -0.41
C VAL A 15 1.78 -18.13 0.71
N GLU A 16 0.52 -18.52 0.94
CA GLU A 16 -0.31 -17.93 1.99
C GLU A 16 -0.34 -18.85 3.21
N ILE A 17 0.01 -18.28 4.36
CA ILE A 17 0.12 -19.02 5.62
C ILE A 17 -0.77 -18.38 6.66
N LEU A 18 -1.74 -19.14 7.16
CA LEU A 18 -2.54 -18.77 8.32
C LEU A 18 -1.75 -19.09 9.60
N ILE A 19 -1.55 -18.09 10.46
CA ILE A 19 -0.91 -18.24 11.75
C ILE A 19 -1.95 -18.02 12.85
N ASN A 20 -2.09 -18.97 13.76
CA ASN A 20 -2.94 -18.85 14.94
C ASN A 20 -2.27 -19.48 16.18
N ASN A 21 -2.98 -19.52 17.31
CA ASN A 21 -2.50 -20.11 18.56
C ASN A 21 -2.21 -21.63 18.47
N ARG A 22 -2.61 -22.31 17.39
CA ARG A 22 -2.38 -23.74 17.16
C ARG A 22 -1.20 -24.00 16.21
N GLY A 23 -0.64 -22.97 15.58
CA GLY A 23 0.51 -23.09 14.69
C GLY A 23 0.34 -22.35 13.37
N LYS A 24 1.06 -22.83 12.35
CA LYS A 24 1.14 -22.24 11.01
C LYS A 24 0.59 -23.23 9.99
N PHE A 25 -0.36 -22.79 9.17
CA PHE A 25 -1.06 -23.62 8.21
C PHE A 25 -0.92 -23.03 6.82
N LEU A 26 -0.40 -23.81 5.87
CA LEU A 26 -0.38 -23.45 4.46
C LEU A 26 -1.82 -23.52 3.92
N ILE A 27 -2.36 -22.41 3.46
CA ILE A 27 -3.75 -22.32 2.99
C ILE A 27 -3.86 -22.17 1.48
N ASP A 28 -2.86 -21.54 0.83
CA ASP A 28 -2.84 -21.39 -0.63
C ASP A 28 -1.40 -21.33 -1.18
N VAL A 29 -1.24 -21.80 -2.42
CA VAL A 29 -0.02 -21.72 -3.22
C VAL A 29 -0.37 -21.17 -4.59
N ASN A 30 -0.14 -19.88 -4.76
CA ASN A 30 -0.38 -19.18 -6.00
C ASN A 30 0.85 -19.31 -6.92
N LEU A 31 0.73 -20.09 -8.00
CA LEU A 31 1.80 -20.30 -8.99
C LEU A 31 1.92 -19.16 -10.02
N LYS A 32 1.63 -17.94 -9.59
CA LYS A 32 1.71 -16.72 -10.39
C LYS A 32 2.44 -15.64 -9.59
N THR A 33 2.94 -14.63 -10.30
CA THR A 33 3.31 -13.38 -9.65
C THR A 33 2.07 -12.83 -8.94
N SER A 34 2.29 -12.35 -7.73
CA SER A 34 1.31 -11.55 -7.01
C SER A 34 1.66 -10.08 -7.20
N ASP A 35 0.73 -9.20 -6.87
CA ASP A 35 1.00 -7.75 -6.88
C ASP A 35 2.21 -7.41 -5.98
N SER A 36 2.42 -8.20 -4.92
CA SER A 36 3.59 -8.07 -4.03
C SER A 36 4.92 -8.53 -4.64
N THR A 37 4.91 -9.32 -5.72
CA THR A 37 6.13 -9.88 -6.32
C THR A 37 6.98 -8.81 -6.99
N TYR A 38 6.36 -7.85 -7.67
CA TYR A 38 7.09 -6.73 -8.28
C TYR A 38 7.72 -5.83 -7.22
N LEU A 39 7.02 -5.63 -6.09
CA LEU A 39 7.51 -4.86 -4.94
C LEU A 39 8.75 -5.52 -4.32
N LEU A 40 8.70 -6.83 -4.11
CA LEU A 40 9.82 -7.61 -3.57
C LEU A 40 11.06 -7.60 -4.48
N LEU A 41 10.87 -7.53 -5.79
CA LEU A 41 11.98 -7.48 -6.75
C LEU A 41 12.55 -6.08 -6.89
N LEU A 42 11.72 -5.04 -6.93
CA LEU A 42 12.17 -3.67 -7.16
C LEU A 42 12.76 -3.04 -5.90
N ALA A 43 12.19 -3.30 -4.72
CA ALA A 43 12.57 -2.58 -3.51
C ALA A 43 14.06 -2.68 -3.14
N PRO A 44 14.73 -3.85 -3.22
CA PRO A 44 16.17 -3.94 -2.94
C PRO A 44 17.03 -3.17 -3.94
N HIS A 45 16.63 -3.12 -5.22
CA HIS A 45 17.38 -2.38 -6.24
C HIS A 45 17.23 -0.87 -6.07
N VAL A 46 16.02 -0.41 -5.74
CA VAL A 46 15.75 1.00 -5.44
C VAL A 46 16.47 1.43 -4.15
N ALA A 47 16.41 0.61 -3.10
CA ALA A 47 17.15 0.81 -1.85
C ALA A 47 18.66 0.97 -2.10
N ALA A 48 19.26 0.10 -2.93
CA ALA A 48 20.68 0.17 -3.26
C ALA A 48 21.02 1.42 -4.09
N PHE A 49 20.19 1.78 -5.07
CA PHE A 49 20.40 2.97 -5.90
C PHE A 49 20.31 4.28 -5.10
N LEU A 50 19.39 4.34 -4.13
CA LEU A 50 19.17 5.53 -3.30
C LEU A 50 20.04 5.54 -2.02
N ASP A 51 20.84 4.50 -1.78
CA ASP A 51 21.64 4.31 -0.57
C ASP A 51 20.77 4.33 0.72
N PHE A 52 19.58 3.74 0.67
CA PHE A 52 18.66 3.64 1.81
C PHE A 52 18.34 2.17 2.11
N PRO A 53 19.02 1.54 3.10
CA PRO A 53 18.93 0.10 3.36
C PRO A 53 17.61 -0.35 3.99
N VAL A 54 16.80 0.57 4.52
CA VAL A 54 15.52 0.25 5.17
C VAL A 54 14.38 0.64 4.25
N SER A 55 13.40 -0.26 4.10
CA SER A 55 12.17 0.01 3.35
C SER A 55 10.90 -0.45 4.08
N ILE A 56 9.81 0.31 3.90
CA ILE A 56 8.46 -0.03 4.36
C ILE A 56 7.54 0.02 3.15
N VAL A 57 6.88 -1.09 2.86
CA VAL A 57 5.86 -1.18 1.81
C VAL A 57 4.49 -0.92 2.43
N VAL A 58 3.72 -0.02 1.84
CA VAL A 58 2.38 0.34 2.31
C VAL A 58 1.40 0.45 1.15
N ASP A 59 0.20 -0.10 1.34
CA ASP A 59 -0.93 0.13 0.46
C ASP A 59 -1.69 1.38 0.93
N ILE A 60 -1.88 2.34 0.03
CA ILE A 60 -2.63 3.57 0.27
C ILE A 60 -3.90 3.53 -0.57
N LEU A 61 -4.98 4.09 -0.05
CA LEU A 61 -6.24 4.29 -0.75
C LEU A 61 -6.42 5.79 -1.07
N PRO A 62 -5.73 6.31 -2.10
CA PRO A 62 -5.84 7.72 -2.44
C PRO A 62 -7.17 8.03 -3.11
N THR A 63 -7.63 9.27 -2.98
CA THR A 63 -8.72 9.82 -3.82
C THR A 63 -8.25 10.14 -5.23
N SER A 64 -6.95 10.40 -5.41
CA SER A 64 -6.31 10.70 -6.69
C SER A 64 -4.82 10.34 -6.66
N ILE A 65 -4.34 9.65 -7.69
CA ILE A 65 -2.90 9.37 -7.87
C ILE A 65 -2.11 10.68 -8.05
N ALA A 66 -2.67 11.67 -8.74
CA ALA A 66 -1.98 12.95 -8.92
C ALA A 66 -1.75 13.67 -7.58
N GLN A 67 -2.77 13.70 -6.72
CA GLN A 67 -2.64 14.30 -5.39
C GLN A 67 -1.68 13.51 -4.50
N LEU A 68 -1.70 12.17 -4.58
CA LEU A 68 -0.73 11.33 -3.87
C LEU A 68 0.71 11.65 -4.30
N LEU A 69 0.95 11.82 -5.59
CA LEU A 69 2.28 12.17 -6.12
C LEU A 69 2.73 13.56 -5.65
N GLU A 70 1.83 14.54 -5.58
CA GLU A 70 2.15 15.88 -5.04
C GLU A 70 2.55 15.84 -3.57
N GLU A 71 1.86 15.07 -2.73
CA GLU A 71 2.25 14.92 -1.32
C GLU A 71 3.58 14.17 -1.16
N ILE A 72 3.80 13.15 -1.99
CA ILE A 72 5.07 12.43 -2.02
C ILE A 72 6.22 13.34 -2.43
N ASP A 73 6.02 14.23 -3.40
CA ASP A 73 7.03 15.19 -3.84
C ASP A 73 7.42 16.16 -2.71
N LYS A 74 6.43 16.65 -1.95
CA LYS A 74 6.67 17.47 -0.74
C LYS A 74 7.50 16.72 0.30
N LEU A 75 7.17 15.46 0.57
CA LEU A 75 7.91 14.63 1.52
C LEU A 75 9.34 14.33 1.04
N ASN A 76 9.53 14.17 -0.26
CA ASN A 76 10.83 13.87 -0.86
C ASN A 76 11.79 15.06 -0.93
N CYS A 77 11.28 16.28 -0.73
CA CYS A 77 12.11 17.47 -0.56
C CYS A 77 12.91 17.44 0.75
N GLU A 78 12.55 16.60 1.72
CA GLU A 78 13.31 16.36 2.94
C GLU A 78 14.44 15.34 2.69
N GLU A 79 15.63 15.55 3.27
CA GLU A 79 16.80 14.67 3.05
C GLU A 79 16.75 13.32 3.80
N GLU A 80 15.73 13.10 4.62
CA GLU A 80 15.67 11.99 5.58
C GLU A 80 15.28 10.64 4.94
N GLY A 81 14.77 10.64 3.70
CA GLY A 81 14.34 9.41 3.04
C GLY A 81 13.74 9.65 1.66
N ARG A 82 13.20 8.58 1.06
CA ARG A 82 12.51 8.64 -0.24
C ARG A 82 11.23 7.85 -0.19
N VAL A 83 10.16 8.44 -0.71
CA VAL A 83 8.87 7.81 -0.89
C VAL A 83 8.63 7.64 -2.39
N VAL A 84 8.32 6.43 -2.81
CA VAL A 84 8.16 6.09 -4.24
C VAL A 84 6.86 5.31 -4.43
N VAL A 85 6.03 5.75 -5.36
CA VAL A 85 4.89 4.96 -5.83
C VAL A 85 5.39 3.86 -6.76
N LEU A 86 5.16 2.60 -6.42
CA LEU A 86 5.53 1.45 -7.25
C LEU A 86 4.40 0.99 -8.15
N SER A 87 3.15 1.15 -7.70
CA SER A 87 1.97 0.89 -8.50
C SER A 87 0.81 1.78 -8.04
N GLY A 88 -0.12 2.07 -8.96
CA GLY A 88 -1.32 2.83 -8.68
C GLY A 88 -2.40 2.45 -9.69
N ASP A 89 -3.62 2.31 -9.20
CA ASP A 89 -4.78 2.09 -10.07
C ASP A 89 -5.08 3.34 -10.90
N GLU A 90 -5.62 3.15 -12.10
CA GLU A 90 -6.34 4.20 -12.81
C GLU A 90 -7.77 4.28 -12.25
N TRP A 91 -8.36 5.49 -12.26
CA TRP A 91 -9.71 5.69 -11.74
C TRP A 91 -10.71 4.78 -12.47
N CYS A 92 -11.41 3.94 -11.72
CA CYS A 92 -12.39 3.00 -12.26
C CYS A 92 -13.72 3.11 -11.50
N GLY A 93 -14.43 4.22 -11.72
CA GLY A 93 -15.79 4.43 -11.22
C GLY A 93 -15.89 4.26 -9.71
N ASP A 94 -16.61 3.23 -9.26
CA ASP A 94 -16.99 3.03 -7.85
C ASP A 94 -15.96 2.24 -7.03
N LYS A 95 -14.85 1.78 -7.63
CA LYS A 95 -13.82 1.06 -6.88
C LYS A 95 -12.88 2.05 -6.19
N PRO A 96 -12.61 1.89 -4.88
CA PRO A 96 -11.59 2.68 -4.22
C PRO A 96 -10.26 2.44 -4.91
N MET A 97 -9.59 3.51 -5.31
CA MET A 97 -8.27 3.43 -5.93
C MET A 97 -7.28 2.89 -4.90
N LYS A 98 -6.36 2.04 -5.35
CA LYS A 98 -5.26 1.55 -4.55
C LYS A 98 -3.93 1.97 -5.17
N ALA A 99 -3.00 2.37 -4.31
CA ALA A 99 -1.61 2.60 -4.70
C ALA A 99 -0.69 1.86 -3.75
N CYS A 100 0.36 1.24 -4.29
CA CYS A 100 1.44 0.69 -3.49
C CYS A 100 2.60 1.67 -3.45
N VAL A 101 2.96 2.07 -2.24
CA VAL A 101 4.00 3.07 -1.98
C VAL A 101 5.08 2.42 -1.12
N VAL A 102 6.34 2.76 -1.40
CA VAL A 102 7.48 2.32 -0.60
C VAL A 102 8.21 3.52 -0.03
N VAL A 103 8.40 3.49 1.29
CA VAL A 103 9.21 4.45 2.04
C VAL A 103 10.58 3.84 2.24
N TYR A 104 11.63 4.57 1.86
CA TYR A 104 13.04 4.22 2.02
C TYR A 104 13.72 5.19 2.98
N ALA A 105 14.56 4.68 3.88
CA ALA A 105 15.36 5.52 4.79
C ALA A 105 16.69 4.86 5.19
N LYS A 106 17.53 5.61 5.89
CA LYS A 106 18.82 5.13 6.43
C LYS A 106 18.64 4.15 7.59
N ASP A 107 17.57 4.33 8.36
CA ASP A 107 17.29 3.57 9.57
C ASP A 107 15.77 3.40 9.79
N ALA A 108 15.41 2.48 10.67
CA ALA A 108 14.01 2.12 10.93
C ALA A 108 13.20 3.22 11.61
N GLN A 109 13.82 4.07 12.43
CA GLN A 109 13.11 5.14 13.11
C GLN A 109 12.70 6.21 12.09
N THR A 110 13.62 6.60 11.23
CA THR A 110 13.37 7.54 10.14
C THR A 110 12.32 7.00 9.16
N ALA A 111 12.42 5.72 8.76
CA ALA A 111 11.41 5.09 7.92
C ALA A 111 10.01 5.12 8.56
N PHE A 112 9.91 4.86 9.86
CA PHE A 112 8.62 4.87 10.58
C PHE A 112 8.03 6.28 10.69
N LEU A 113 8.86 7.30 10.93
CA LEU A 113 8.44 8.70 10.97
C LEU A 113 7.94 9.17 9.59
N LEU A 114 8.70 8.92 8.52
CA LEU A 114 8.28 9.24 7.15
C LEU A 114 6.99 8.50 6.76
N HIS A 115 6.87 7.22 7.11
CA HIS A 115 5.65 6.45 6.90
C HIS A 115 4.45 7.07 7.63
N GLY A 116 4.63 7.51 8.88
CA GLY A 116 3.59 8.24 9.62
C GLY A 116 3.21 9.57 8.98
N ARG A 117 4.19 10.36 8.51
CA ARG A 117 3.94 11.63 7.78
C ARG A 117 3.14 11.38 6.51
N LEU A 118 3.54 10.37 5.71
CA LEU A 118 2.82 9.94 4.51
C LEU A 118 1.36 9.59 4.81
N LEU A 119 1.11 8.76 5.81
CA LEU A 119 -0.26 8.38 6.18
C LEU A 119 -1.08 9.58 6.67
N ASN A 120 -0.48 10.54 7.36
CA ASN A 120 -1.18 11.75 7.82
C ASN A 120 -1.53 12.68 6.64
N SER A 121 -0.58 12.91 5.72
CA SER A 121 -0.82 13.67 4.48
C SER A 121 -1.91 13.04 3.61
N CYS A 122 -1.98 11.71 3.58
CA CYS A 122 -3.03 10.98 2.87
C CYS A 122 -4.33 10.84 3.69
N GLY A 123 -4.27 10.87 5.02
CA GLY A 123 -5.43 10.79 5.90
C GLY A 123 -6.37 11.99 5.76
N THR A 124 -5.81 13.18 5.49
CA THR A 124 -6.59 14.34 5.06
C THR A 124 -7.32 14.15 3.73
N MET A 125 -6.92 13.18 2.90
CA MET A 125 -7.60 12.84 1.64
C MET A 125 -8.72 11.82 1.82
N ILE A 126 -8.67 10.97 2.84
CA ILE A 126 -9.74 10.01 3.17
C ILE A 126 -10.97 10.75 3.74
N CYS A 127 -10.78 11.90 4.40
CA CYS A 127 -11.86 12.66 5.05
C CYS A 127 -12.54 13.69 4.12
N ASN A 128 -11.88 14.16 3.06
CA ASN A 128 -12.42 15.19 2.17
C ASN A 128 -13.29 14.61 1.03
N GLY A 129 -13.49 13.29 0.99
CA GLY A 129 -14.36 12.60 0.03
C GLY A 129 -15.81 12.42 0.49
N VAL A 130 -16.18 12.89 1.69
CA VAL A 130 -17.60 13.03 2.05
C VAL A 130 -18.07 14.36 1.47
N CYS A 131 -18.69 14.28 0.30
CA CYS A 131 -19.31 15.42 -0.36
C CYS A 131 -20.20 16.20 0.63
N ASP A 132 -19.85 17.47 0.87
CA ASP A 132 -20.76 18.51 1.32
C ASP A 132 -21.85 18.70 0.23
N GLU A 133 -22.82 17.79 0.17
CA GLU A 133 -24.11 18.10 -0.44
C GLU A 133 -25.01 18.75 0.61
N ASN A 134 -24.70 20.02 0.92
CA ASN A 134 -25.72 20.95 1.38
C ASN A 134 -26.68 21.24 0.21
N LYS A 135 -27.61 20.31 -0.03
CA LYS A 135 -28.87 20.60 -0.71
C LYS A 135 -30.03 20.25 0.22
N ASN A 136 -30.49 21.31 0.85
CA ASN A 136 -31.75 21.46 1.54
C ASN A 136 -32.92 20.85 0.74
N THR A 137 -33.43 19.69 1.15
CA THR A 137 -34.83 19.28 0.92
C THR A 137 -35.30 18.32 2.01
N ASN A 138 -36.42 18.69 2.62
CA ASN A 138 -37.17 18.00 3.67
C ASN A 138 -37.28 16.48 3.46
N GLY A 139 -36.95 15.71 4.50
CA GLY A 139 -37.17 14.27 4.53
C GLY A 139 -36.91 13.67 5.91
N THR A 140 -37.89 13.75 6.80
CA THR A 140 -37.92 13.04 8.08
C THR A 140 -37.80 11.53 7.85
N VAL A 141 -36.81 10.86 8.44
CA VAL A 141 -36.78 9.38 8.51
C VAL A 141 -36.54 8.96 9.96
N LEU A 142 -37.57 8.33 10.53
CA LEU A 142 -37.60 7.72 11.86
C LEU A 142 -36.65 6.51 11.92
N LEU A 143 -35.83 6.47 12.97
CA LEU A 143 -35.13 5.27 13.40
C LEU A 143 -36.10 4.36 14.16
N ASN A 144 -36.55 3.28 13.54
CA ASN A 144 -37.16 2.17 14.28
C ASN A 144 -36.03 1.31 14.88
N LYS A 145 -35.97 1.27 16.20
CA LYS A 145 -35.21 0.26 16.96
C LYS A 145 -35.96 -1.07 16.93
N THR A 146 -35.25 -2.13 16.55
CA THR A 146 -35.37 -3.47 17.15
C THR A 146 -34.02 -4.15 17.01
#